data_AF-A0A1B6DC81-F1
#
_entry.id   AF-A0A1B6DC81-F1
#
_cell.length_a   1.000
_cell.length_b   1.000
_cell.length_c   1.000
_cell.angle_alpha   90.00
_cell.angle_beta   90.00
_cell.angle_gamma   90.00
#
_symmetry.space_group_name_H-M   'P 1'
#
loop_
_entity.id
_entity.type
_entity.pdbx_description
1 polymer ?
#
loop_
_entity_poly.entity_id
_entity_poly.type
_entity_poly.pdbx_seq_one_letter_code
_entity_poly.pdbx_strand_id
1 'polypeptide(L)'
;NKEVKKRQQRVVMILESKNISYDCIDITEPGKEADKEFMQQNSKAGDSKHPLPPQIFNEDTYCGDYDEFDLANENDELEKFLGVPVSEHRASIVGHLNGTTSSREPIVNPEKTEETKTEQGEDE
;
A
#
# COMPACT_ATOMS: atom_id res chain seq x y z
N ASN A 1 14.66 7.61 15.86
CA ASN A 1 14.82 7.10 14.49
C ASN A 1 13.63 7.61 13.66
N LYS A 2 13.85 8.55 12.73
CA LYS A 2 12.75 9.22 11.99
C LYS A 2 12.00 8.25 11.08
N GLU A 3 12.71 7.27 10.52
CA GLU A 3 12.15 6.29 9.60
C GLU A 3 11.21 5.31 10.30
N VAL A 4 11.64 4.75 11.44
CA VAL A 4 10.81 3.87 12.28
C VAL A 4 9.48 4.53 12.64
N LYS A 5 9.49 5.80 13.05
CA LYS A 5 8.26 6.54 13.37
C LYS A 5 7.34 6.70 12.16
N LYS A 6 7.90 6.96 10.97
CA LYS A 6 7.13 7.05 9.72
C LYS A 6 6.50 5.70 9.36
N ARG A 7 7.25 4.61 9.48
CA ARG A 7 6.77 3.24 9.24
C ARG A 7 5.63 2.88 10.20
N GLN A 8 5.80 3.12 11.51
CA GLN A 8 4.76 2.91 12.53
C GLN A 8 3.49 3.72 12.22
N GLN A 9 3.63 5.02 11.92
CA GLN A 9 2.50 5.88 11.61
C GLN A 9 1.77 5.42 10.34
N ARG A 10 2.50 5.00 9.30
CA ARG A 10 1.91 4.52 8.06
C ARG A 10 1.09 3.24 8.28
N VAL A 11 1.61 2.28 9.05
CA VAL A 11 0.87 1.05 9.41
C VAL A 11 -0.45 1.41 10.08
N VAL A 12 -0.41 2.29 11.08
CA VAL A 12 -1.61 2.78 11.78
C VAL A 12 -2.62 3.40 10.82
N MET A 13 -2.19 4.33 9.96
CA MET A 13 -3.08 5.00 8.99
C MET A 13 -3.75 4.01 8.02
N ILE A 14 -3.03 2.95 7.61
CA ILE A 14 -3.57 1.93 6.71
C ILE A 14 -4.61 1.06 7.43
N LEU A 15 -4.33 0.64 8.66
CA LEU A 15 -5.26 -0.16 9.48
C LEU A 15 -6.56 0.62 9.75
N GLU A 16 -6.44 1.90 10.10
CA GLU A 16 -7.59 2.80 10.28
C GLU A 16 -8.39 2.97 8.98
N SER A 17 -7.72 3.16 7.85
CA SER A 17 -8.37 3.32 6.53
C SER A 17 -9.13 2.07 6.07
N LYS A 18 -8.70 0.88 6.51
CA LYS A 18 -9.36 -0.41 6.25
C LYS A 18 -10.35 -0.82 7.35
N ASN A 19 -10.57 0.02 8.36
CA ASN A 19 -11.42 -0.26 9.51
C ASN A 19 -11.06 -1.57 10.23
N ILE A 20 -9.76 -1.88 10.31
CA ILE A 20 -9.25 -3.07 11.01
C ILE A 20 -8.97 -2.67 12.47
N SER A 21 -9.51 -3.43 13.42
CA SER A 21 -9.19 -3.25 14.84
C SER A 21 -7.75 -3.68 15.12
N TYR A 22 -7.00 -2.86 15.84
CA TYR A 22 -5.62 -3.12 16.18
C TYR A 22 -5.29 -2.59 17.58
N ASP A 23 -4.32 -3.22 18.24
CA ASP A 23 -3.74 -2.75 19.48
C ASP A 23 -2.31 -2.26 19.23
N CYS A 24 -1.99 -1.07 19.74
CA CYS A 24 -0.64 -0.51 19.65
C CYS A 24 0.09 -0.75 20.97
N ILE A 25 1.12 -1.60 20.95
CA ILE A 25 1.96 -1.89 22.11
C ILE A 25 3.26 -1.09 22.01
N ASP A 26 3.47 -0.14 22.91
CA ASP A 26 4.73 0.59 23.01
C ASP A 26 5.73 -0.17 23.90
N ILE A 27 6.61 -0.93 23.24
CA ILE A 27 7.71 -1.69 23.88
C ILE A 27 8.78 -0.80 24.54
N THR A 28 8.71 0.52 24.37
CA THR A 28 9.65 1.48 24.98
C THR A 28 9.15 2.00 26.33
N GLU A 29 7.89 1.75 26.68
CA GLU A 29 7.34 2.15 27.97
C GLU A 29 7.89 1.30 29.12
N PRO A 30 8.12 1.92 30.31
CA PRO A 30 8.57 1.20 31.48
C PRO A 30 7.51 0.16 31.91
N GLY A 31 7.92 -1.09 32.12
CA GLY A 31 7.03 -2.21 32.45
C GLY A 31 6.57 -3.04 31.25
N LYS A 32 6.97 -2.69 30.02
CA LYS A 32 6.70 -3.44 28.77
C LYS A 32 7.91 -4.27 28.30
N GLU A 33 8.78 -4.65 29.23
CA GLU A 33 9.99 -5.43 28.94
C GLU A 33 9.65 -6.82 28.37
N ALA A 34 8.62 -7.47 28.90
CA ALA A 34 8.15 -8.75 28.39
C ALA A 34 7.65 -8.66 26.94
N ASP A 35 6.90 -7.61 26.59
CA ASP A 35 6.42 -7.37 25.23
C ASP A 35 7.59 -7.09 24.26
N LYS A 36 8.60 -6.36 24.74
CA LYS A 36 9.85 -6.13 24.00
C LYS A 36 10.61 -7.42 23.73
N GLU A 37 10.76 -8.27 24.75
CA GLU A 37 11.41 -9.57 24.61
C GLU A 37 10.61 -10.50 23.69
N PHE A 38 9.29 -10.55 23.85
CA PHE A 38 8.39 -11.31 22.99
C PHE A 38 8.53 -10.88 21.53
N MET A 39 8.49 -9.57 21.25
CA MET A 39 8.72 -9.05 19.91
C MET A 39 10.08 -9.54 19.40
N GLN A 40 11.16 -9.36 20.16
CA GLN A 40 12.50 -9.73 19.71
C GLN A 40 12.71 -11.23 19.46
N GLN A 41 12.02 -12.09 20.20
CA GLN A 41 12.13 -13.55 20.07
C GLN A 41 11.24 -14.11 18.95
N ASN A 42 10.08 -13.50 18.72
CA ASN A 42 9.05 -14.03 17.81
C ASN A 42 8.95 -13.28 16.48
N SER A 43 9.73 -12.20 16.28
CA SER A 43 9.81 -11.49 15.00
C SER A 43 11.12 -11.72 14.27
N LYS A 44 11.14 -11.37 12.98
CA LYS A 44 12.33 -11.51 12.14
C LYS A 44 13.12 -10.22 12.13
N ALA A 45 14.44 -10.33 12.30
CA ALA A 45 15.33 -9.18 12.26
C ALA A 45 15.59 -8.64 10.84
N GLY A 46 15.17 -9.37 9.80
CA GLY A 46 15.49 -9.05 8.41
C GLY A 46 17.00 -8.90 8.21
N ASP A 47 17.41 -7.79 7.61
CA ASP A 47 18.82 -7.40 7.42
C ASP A 47 19.45 -6.70 8.64
N SER A 48 18.65 -6.43 9.69
CA SER A 48 19.13 -5.78 10.91
C SER A 48 19.62 -6.79 11.94
N LYS A 49 20.48 -6.34 12.86
CA LYS A 49 20.96 -7.18 13.98
C LYS A 49 19.84 -7.56 14.95
N HIS A 50 18.81 -6.73 15.06
CA HIS A 50 17.64 -6.93 15.89
C HIS A 50 16.39 -6.47 15.14
N PRO A 51 15.22 -7.10 15.35
CA PRO A 51 13.97 -6.66 14.76
C PRO A 51 13.64 -5.24 15.24
N LEU A 52 13.32 -4.38 14.29
CA LEU A 52 12.94 -2.99 14.54
C LEU A 52 11.43 -2.84 14.36
N PRO A 53 10.75 -2.06 15.21
CA PRO A 53 9.34 -1.78 15.02
C PRO A 53 9.11 -0.96 13.73
N PRO A 54 7.91 -1.05 13.11
CA PRO A 54 6.75 -1.85 13.52
C PRO A 54 6.93 -3.34 13.18
N GLN A 55 6.43 -4.20 14.07
CA GLN A 55 6.35 -5.65 13.91
C GLN A 55 4.89 -6.05 14.11
N ILE A 56 4.31 -6.77 13.16
CA ILE A 56 2.87 -7.05 13.13
C ILE A 56 2.63 -8.48 13.59
N PHE A 57 1.74 -8.61 14.57
CA PHE A 57 1.27 -9.88 15.10
C PHE A 57 -0.25 -9.89 15.05
N ASN A 58 -0.81 -11.06 14.79
CA ASN A 58 -2.19 -11.37 15.06
C ASN A 58 -2.23 -12.23 16.32
N GLU A 59 -2.59 -11.61 17.45
CA GLU A 59 -2.48 -12.21 18.79
C GLU A 59 -1.04 -12.70 19.06
N ASP A 60 -0.84 -14.02 19.15
CA ASP A 60 0.47 -14.65 19.38
C ASP A 60 1.19 -15.04 18.08
N THR A 61 0.55 -14.86 16.92
CA THR A 61 1.08 -15.29 15.62
C THR A 61 1.78 -14.13 14.90
N TYR A 62 3.06 -14.29 14.60
CA TYR A 62 3.80 -13.31 13.80
C TYR A 62 3.29 -13.27 12.35
N CYS A 63 2.82 -12.10 11.91
CA CYS A 63 2.38 -11.87 10.55
C CYS A 63 3.54 -11.44 9.65
N GLY A 64 4.35 -10.49 10.12
CA GLY A 64 5.46 -9.95 9.34
C GLY A 64 5.94 -8.59 9.83
N ASP A 65 6.96 -8.06 9.15
CA ASP A 65 7.50 -6.73 9.40
C ASP A 65 6.80 -5.65 8.56
N TYR A 66 7.33 -4.43 8.61
CA TYR A 66 6.82 -3.31 7.81
C TYR A 66 6.82 -3.58 6.29
N ASP A 67 7.89 -4.17 5.78
CA ASP A 67 8.08 -4.32 4.33
C ASP A 67 7.15 -5.42 3.79
N GLU A 68 6.95 -6.50 4.55
CA GLU A 68 5.93 -7.52 4.28
C GLU A 68 4.49 -6.94 4.35
N PHE A 69 4.21 -6.07 5.33
CA PHE A 69 2.91 -5.40 5.46
C PHE A 69 2.61 -4.43 4.30
N ASP A 70 3.59 -3.61 3.90
CA ASP A 70 3.42 -2.63 2.81
C ASP A 70 3.20 -3.38 1.48
N LEU A 71 3.92 -4.47 1.24
CA LEU A 71 3.72 -5.34 0.08
C LEU A 71 2.33 -5.99 0.07
N ALA A 72 1.85 -6.50 1.21
CA ALA A 72 0.50 -7.05 1.32
C ALA A 72 -0.59 -5.99 1.08
N ASN A 73 -0.34 -4.75 1.49
CA ASN A 73 -1.22 -3.63 1.21
C ASN A 73 -1.24 -3.27 -0.30
N GLU A 74 -0.06 -3.24 -0.96
CA GLU A 74 0.04 -2.99 -2.41
C GLU A 74 -0.64 -4.08 -3.25
N ASN A 75 -0.59 -5.34 -2.79
CA ASN A 75 -1.22 -6.47 -3.46
C ASN A 75 -2.70 -6.68 -3.08
N ASP A 76 -3.29 -5.79 -2.28
CA ASP A 76 -4.66 -5.94 -1.76
C ASP A 76 -4.91 -7.23 -0.94
N GLU A 77 -3.86 -7.86 -0.43
CA GLU A 77 -3.89 -9.10 0.36
C GLU A 77 -3.75 -8.84 1.87
N LEU A 78 -3.95 -7.60 2.32
CA LEU A 78 -3.72 -7.23 3.72
C LEU A 78 -4.53 -8.06 4.72
N GLU A 79 -5.76 -8.41 4.39
CA GLU A 79 -6.63 -9.20 5.27
C GLU A 79 -6.08 -10.62 5.47
N LYS A 80 -5.58 -11.22 4.39
CA LYS A 80 -4.90 -12.51 4.40
C LYS A 80 -3.58 -12.44 5.16
N PHE A 81 -2.80 -11.37 4.98
CA PHE A 81 -1.54 -11.15 5.70
C PHE A 81 -1.76 -11.05 7.22
N LEU A 82 -2.79 -10.31 7.63
CA LEU A 82 -3.16 -10.15 9.04
C LEU A 82 -3.91 -11.37 9.59
N GLY A 83 -4.32 -12.33 8.75
CA GLY A 83 -5.15 -13.47 9.15
C GLY A 83 -6.55 -13.07 9.62
N VAL A 84 -7.04 -11.88 9.21
CA VAL A 84 -8.39 -11.43 9.52
C VAL A 84 -9.34 -11.85 8.39
N PRO A 85 -10.62 -12.17 8.69
CA PRO A 85 -11.59 -12.46 7.65
C PRO A 85 -11.74 -11.25 6.74
N VAL A 86 -11.80 -11.50 5.44
CA VAL A 86 -12.04 -10.47 4.43
C VAL A 86 -13.36 -9.78 4.76
N SER A 87 -13.31 -8.52 5.15
CA SER A 87 -14.48 -7.72 5.47
C SER A 87 -15.34 -7.64 4.21
N GLU A 88 -16.59 -8.09 4.32
CA GLU A 88 -17.56 -8.13 3.21
C GLU A 88 -17.87 -6.75 2.60
N HIS A 89 -17.28 -5.67 3.11
CA HIS A 89 -17.34 -4.34 2.51
C HIS A 89 -16.68 -4.24 1.12
N ARG A 90 -15.87 -5.22 0.69
CA ARG A 90 -15.42 -5.31 -0.71
C ARG A 90 -16.42 -5.98 -1.66
N ALA A 91 -17.40 -6.73 -1.16
CA ALA A 91 -18.30 -7.53 -1.99
C ALA A 91 -19.42 -6.73 -2.68
N SER A 92 -19.62 -5.44 -2.36
CA SER A 92 -20.69 -4.62 -2.96
C SER A 92 -20.27 -3.75 -4.15
N ILE A 93 -19.02 -3.80 -4.62
CA ILE A 93 -18.64 -3.21 -5.93
C ILE A 93 -18.60 -4.29 -7.03
N VAL A 94 -19.55 -5.22 -6.99
CA VAL A 94 -19.86 -6.08 -8.15
C VAL A 94 -21.36 -5.96 -8.42
N GLY A 95 -21.76 -4.79 -8.93
CA GLY A 95 -23.15 -4.49 -9.25
C GLY A 95 -23.28 -3.34 -10.23
N HIS A 96 -23.20 -3.66 -11.53
CA HIS A 96 -23.59 -2.87 -12.72
C HIS A 96 -22.51 -2.02 -13.42
N LEU A 97 -21.67 -2.67 -14.23
CA LEU A 97 -21.32 -2.14 -15.55
C LEU A 97 -21.93 -3.08 -16.62
N ASN A 98 -23.26 -3.02 -16.75
CA ASN A 98 -23.93 -3.57 -17.92
C ASN A 98 -23.84 -2.55 -19.06
N GLY A 99 -23.03 -2.89 -20.06
CA GLY A 99 -23.23 -2.64 -21.49
C GLY A 99 -23.71 -1.27 -21.95
N THR A 100 -22.82 -0.53 -22.60
CA THR A 100 -23.17 0.10 -23.88
C THR A 100 -21.93 0.09 -24.76
N THR A 101 -21.89 -0.88 -25.67
CA THR A 101 -21.26 -0.69 -26.97
C THR A 101 -22.00 0.46 -27.65
N SER A 102 -21.42 1.65 -27.65
CA SER A 102 -21.83 2.70 -28.58
C SER A 102 -20.57 3.31 -29.13
N SER A 103 -20.31 2.94 -30.38
CA SER A 103 -19.51 3.69 -31.33
C SER A 103 -19.68 5.19 -31.08
N ARG A 104 -18.60 5.86 -30.68
CA ARG A 104 -18.52 7.30 -30.87
C ARG A 104 -17.13 7.66 -31.34
N GLU A 105 -17.13 8.04 -32.59
CA GLU A 105 -16.03 8.48 -33.44
C GLU A 105 -15.11 9.47 -32.72
N PRO A 106 -13.80 9.47 -33.01
CA PRO A 106 -12.96 10.60 -32.66
C PRO A 106 -13.46 11.82 -33.45
N ILE A 107 -13.92 12.82 -32.71
CA ILE A 107 -14.38 14.09 -33.21
C ILE A 107 -13.21 14.73 -33.96
N VAL A 108 -13.40 14.90 -35.27
CA VAL A 108 -12.63 15.75 -36.16
C VAL A 108 -12.58 17.16 -35.58
N ASN A 109 -11.38 17.70 -35.36
CA ASN A 109 -11.16 19.14 -35.23
C ASN A 109 -10.96 19.71 -36.66
N PRO A 110 -11.88 20.52 -37.19
CA PRO A 110 -11.67 21.21 -38.46
C PRO A 110 -10.95 22.54 -38.27
N GLU A 111 -9.90 22.69 -39.07
CA GLU A 111 -9.51 23.88 -39.86
C GLU A 111 -9.09 25.19 -39.17
N LYS A 112 -7.79 25.51 -39.34
CA LYS A 112 -7.27 26.45 -40.37
C LYS A 112 -5.73 26.39 -40.30
N THR A 113 -5.00 25.81 -41.25
CA THR A 113 -4.72 26.21 -42.66
C THR A 113 -4.08 27.60 -42.78
N GLU A 114 -2.74 27.59 -42.92
CA GLU A 114 -1.93 28.34 -43.89
C GLU A 114 -0.57 27.60 -43.91
N GLU A 115 -0.20 26.85 -44.96
CA GLU A 115 0.41 27.33 -46.22
C GLU A 115 1.70 28.15 -45.92
N THR A 116 2.90 27.88 -46.43
CA THR A 116 3.34 27.14 -47.62
C THR A 116 4.90 27.07 -47.64
N LYS A 117 5.42 26.09 -48.40
CA LYS A 117 6.62 26.15 -49.29
C LYS A 117 8.04 26.14 -48.65
N THR A 118 8.78 25.02 -48.71
CA THR A 118 9.90 24.68 -49.65
C THR A 118 11.00 25.75 -49.74
N GLU A 119 12.29 25.43 -49.62
CA GLU A 119 13.07 24.65 -50.59
C GLU A 119 14.44 24.22 -50.03
N GLN A 120 14.99 23.14 -50.59
CA GLN A 120 16.39 22.71 -50.48
C GLN A 120 17.27 23.43 -51.51
N GLY A 121 18.58 23.47 -51.24
CA GLY A 121 19.67 23.78 -52.18
C GLY A 121 20.16 25.23 -52.08
N GLU A 122 21.43 25.58 -52.30
CA GLU A 122 22.65 24.91 -52.72
C GLU A 122 23.78 25.96 -52.53
N ASP A 123 25.03 25.51 -52.39
CA ASP A 123 26.28 26.19 -52.82
C ASP A 123 26.72 27.54 -52.19
N GLU A 124 27.75 27.49 -51.32
CA GLU A 124 29.07 28.13 -51.56
C GLU A 124 30.16 27.47 -50.66
#